data_AF-G4FM59-F1
#
_entry.id   AF-G4FM59-F1
#
_cell.length_a   1.000
_cell.length_b   1.000
_cell.length_c   1.000
_cell.angle_alpha   90.00
_cell.angle_beta   90.00
_cell.angle_gamma   90.00
#
_symmetry.space_group_name_H-M   'P 1'
#
loop_
_entity.id
_entity.type
_entity.pdbx_description
1 polymer ?
#
loop_
_entity_poly.entity_id
_entity_poly.type
_entity_poly.pdbx_seq_one_letter_code
_entity_poly.pdbx_strand_id
1 'polypeptide(L)'
;MVKRSKRDDLHTMSLTVKLFTAFALIAGALPVAAAGDVSPEIHELCLKAADYRGCIEAQKGTPEYVGNKCPTNHAFIGDGKCQRVYCDWVGLGGGHHEPLVAGKSTWKCKNNYNFWKDELQVGLLRLGATVDIEQSDGCPSVSPKIGWKSSCEHAKPNWRAIEAEANRPKCDAKLVPFECDWNAYLDANPATKAWAAANPAMAEQERIKMTTDPRKM
;
A
#
# COMPACT_ATOMS: atom_id res chain seq x y z
N MET A 1 0.18 -66.91 70.67
CA MET A 1 1.05 -65.78 70.28
C MET A 1 0.16 -64.57 69.99
N VAL A 2 -0.21 -63.83 71.05
CA VAL A 2 0.08 -62.39 71.28
C VAL A 2 -0.50 -61.47 70.17
N LYS A 3 -1.79 -61.08 70.29
CA LYS A 3 -2.38 -59.81 70.83
C LYS A 3 -2.36 -58.61 69.86
N ARG A 4 -3.50 -58.30 69.22
CA ARG A 4 -4.41 -57.12 69.37
C ARG A 4 -3.77 -55.72 69.47
N SER A 5 -4.22 -54.77 68.63
CA SER A 5 -4.87 -53.47 68.96
C SER A 5 -5.03 -52.67 67.64
N LYS A 6 -6.18 -52.17 67.15
CA LYS A 6 -7.20 -51.23 67.64
C LYS A 6 -6.66 -49.84 68.07
N ARG A 7 -7.03 -48.86 67.24
CA ARG A 7 -7.65 -47.54 67.52
C ARG A 7 -6.80 -46.36 68.04
N ASP A 8 -7.31 -45.17 67.67
CA ASP A 8 -7.16 -43.83 68.29
C ASP A 8 -5.83 -43.11 67.97
N ASP A 9 -5.74 -41.78 67.87
CA ASP A 9 -6.61 -40.64 67.54
C ASP A 9 -5.65 -39.43 67.46
N LEU A 10 -6.13 -38.31 66.90
CA LEU A 10 -5.69 -36.93 67.17
C LEU A 10 -4.19 -36.55 67.00
N HIS A 11 -3.90 -35.57 66.13
CA HIS A 11 -3.59 -34.21 66.60
C HIS A 11 -3.32 -33.18 65.47
N THR A 12 -4.20 -32.17 65.43
CA THR A 12 -3.90 -30.71 65.34
C THR A 12 -3.61 -30.02 63.99
N MET A 13 -4.32 -28.89 63.83
CA MET A 13 -4.00 -27.66 63.07
C MET A 13 -4.24 -27.70 61.55
N SER A 14 -5.38 -27.23 61.04
CA SER A 14 -5.72 -25.81 60.87
C SER A 14 -4.60 -25.00 60.21
N LEU A 15 -4.64 -24.86 58.88
CA LEU A 15 -4.59 -23.54 58.25
C LEU A 15 -5.11 -23.61 56.81
N THR A 16 -6.19 -22.89 56.59
CA THR A 16 -6.65 -22.32 55.32
C THR A 16 -5.52 -21.81 54.43
N VAL A 17 -5.44 -22.28 53.18
CA VAL A 17 -5.16 -21.41 52.03
C VAL A 17 -6.01 -21.89 50.85
N LYS A 18 -7.13 -21.20 50.65
CA LYS A 18 -7.88 -21.22 49.39
C LYS A 18 -6.96 -20.63 48.31
N LEU A 19 -6.34 -21.45 47.47
CA LEU A 19 -5.64 -20.96 46.29
C LEU A 19 -6.66 -20.82 45.15
N PHE A 20 -7.42 -19.71 45.20
CA PHE A 20 -8.08 -19.19 44.01
C PHE A 20 -6.97 -18.68 43.07
N THR A 21 -6.68 -19.44 42.02
CA THR A 21 -5.84 -18.97 40.91
C THR A 21 -6.61 -17.87 40.19
N ALA A 22 -6.34 -16.62 40.59
CA ALA A 22 -6.78 -15.45 39.87
C ALA A 22 -6.04 -15.40 38.52
N PHE A 23 -6.74 -15.72 37.43
CA PHE A 23 -6.30 -15.33 36.10
C PHE A 23 -6.37 -13.80 36.03
N ALA A 24 -5.23 -13.14 36.16
CA ALA A 24 -5.07 -11.74 35.80
C ALA A 24 -5.27 -11.62 34.28
N LEU A 25 -6.48 -11.24 33.86
CA LEU A 25 -6.72 -10.71 32.53
C LEU A 25 -5.92 -9.41 32.42
N ILE A 26 -4.74 -9.50 31.81
CA ILE A 26 -4.03 -8.34 31.30
C ILE A 26 -4.94 -7.80 30.18
N ALA A 27 -5.77 -6.81 30.54
CA ALA A 27 -6.40 -5.94 29.57
C ALA A 27 -5.26 -5.16 28.91
N GLY A 28 -4.72 -5.73 27.82
CA GLY A 28 -3.88 -5.00 26.90
C GLY A 28 -4.71 -3.85 26.37
N ALA A 29 -4.42 -2.63 26.84
CA ALA A 29 -4.89 -1.42 26.22
C ALA A 29 -4.38 -1.42 24.78
N LEU A 30 -5.24 -1.86 23.85
CA LEU A 30 -5.03 -1.60 22.44
C LEU A 30 -5.10 -0.08 22.27
N PRO A 31 -4.09 0.57 21.67
CA PRO A 31 -4.26 1.95 21.27
C PRO A 31 -5.42 1.98 20.26
N VAL A 32 -6.50 2.67 20.65
CA VAL A 32 -7.54 3.12 19.74
C VAL A 32 -6.91 4.20 18.88
N ALA A 33 -6.14 3.78 17.89
CA ALA A 33 -5.56 4.64 16.87
C ALA A 33 -5.67 3.88 15.54
N ALA A 34 -6.09 4.60 14.49
CA ALA A 34 -6.17 4.16 13.10
C ALA A 34 -7.39 3.31 12.67
N ALA A 35 -8.60 3.72 13.03
CA ALA A 35 -9.82 3.23 12.37
C ALA A 35 -10.30 4.11 11.17
N GLY A 36 -9.53 5.14 10.78
CA GLY A 36 -9.94 6.10 9.75
C GLY A 36 -9.36 5.91 8.34
N ASP A 37 -8.21 5.24 8.18
CA ASP A 37 -7.37 5.39 6.97
C ASP A 37 -7.27 4.17 6.07
N VAL A 38 -8.24 3.26 6.13
CA VAL A 38 -8.22 2.05 5.30
C VAL A 38 -9.19 2.22 4.14
N SER A 39 -8.69 2.13 2.91
CA SER A 39 -9.54 2.15 1.72
C SER A 39 -10.56 0.99 1.78
N PRO A 40 -11.78 1.15 1.23
CA PRO A 40 -12.82 0.12 1.30
C PRO A 40 -12.36 -1.24 0.76
N GLU A 41 -11.49 -1.25 -0.25
CA GLU A 41 -10.92 -2.46 -0.85
C GLU A 41 -9.96 -3.20 0.12
N ILE A 42 -9.07 -2.46 0.79
CA ILE A 42 -8.16 -3.05 1.79
C ILE A 42 -8.96 -3.51 3.02
N HIS A 43 -10.00 -2.77 3.39
CA HIS A 43 -10.89 -3.13 4.48
C HIS A 43 -11.58 -4.46 4.21
N GLU A 44 -12.18 -4.64 3.03
CA GLU A 44 -12.86 -5.89 2.65
C GLU A 44 -11.89 -7.08 2.56
N LEU A 45 -10.69 -6.85 2.06
CA LEU A 45 -9.63 -7.87 2.02
C LEU A 45 -9.22 -8.31 3.43
N CYS A 46 -8.96 -7.35 4.32
CA CYS A 46 -8.44 -7.62 5.66
C CYS A 46 -9.51 -8.10 6.65
N LEU A 47 -10.80 -7.94 6.37
CA LEU A 47 -11.90 -8.47 7.20
C LEU A 47 -11.86 -9.99 7.39
N LYS A 48 -11.24 -10.72 6.44
CA LYS A 48 -11.10 -12.18 6.51
C LYS A 48 -9.80 -12.63 7.19
N ALA A 49 -8.89 -11.70 7.51
CA ALA A 49 -7.62 -12.02 8.11
C ALA A 49 -7.77 -12.30 9.62
N ALA A 50 -6.98 -13.26 10.12
CA ALA A 50 -6.91 -13.53 11.56
C ALA A 50 -6.28 -12.36 12.34
N ASP A 51 -5.42 -11.58 11.69
CA ASP A 51 -4.83 -10.35 12.21
C ASP A 51 -5.14 -9.18 11.25
N TYR A 52 -6.25 -8.51 11.52
CA TYR A 52 -6.67 -7.34 10.75
C TYR A 52 -5.61 -6.25 10.77
N ARG A 53 -5.00 -5.95 11.93
CA ARG A 53 -4.01 -4.87 12.04
C ARG A 53 -2.73 -5.22 11.30
N GLY A 54 -2.23 -6.45 11.43
CA GLY A 54 -1.10 -6.95 10.66
C GLY A 54 -1.36 -6.97 9.14
N CYS A 55 -2.61 -7.26 8.73
CA CYS A 55 -3.03 -7.14 7.33
C CYS A 55 -2.99 -5.67 6.86
N ILE A 56 -3.57 -4.74 7.63
CA ILE A 56 -3.51 -3.30 7.31
C ILE A 56 -2.06 -2.80 7.27
N GLU A 57 -1.21 -3.19 8.23
CA GLU A 57 0.20 -2.80 8.28
C GLU A 57 1.00 -3.37 7.11
N ALA A 58 0.73 -4.61 6.70
CA ALA A 58 1.29 -5.20 5.48
C ALA A 58 0.86 -4.39 4.25
N GLN A 59 -0.41 -3.98 4.18
CA GLN A 59 -0.95 -3.15 3.10
C GLN A 59 -0.51 -1.68 3.17
N LYS A 60 -0.09 -1.18 4.34
CA LYS A 60 0.54 0.15 4.52
C LYS A 60 2.02 0.14 4.10
N GLY A 61 2.71 -0.98 4.28
CA GLY A 61 4.11 -1.19 3.89
C GLY A 61 4.29 -1.62 2.42
N THR A 62 3.27 -2.20 1.82
CA THR A 62 3.17 -2.39 0.38
C THR A 62 2.01 -1.55 -0.11
N PRO A 63 2.23 -0.39 -0.76
CA PRO A 63 1.41 -0.24 -1.94
C PRO A 63 1.70 -1.51 -2.75
N GLU A 64 0.67 -2.21 -3.22
CA GLU A 64 0.80 -3.10 -4.36
C GLU A 64 1.12 -2.24 -5.62
N TYR A 65 2.11 -1.34 -5.51
CA TYR A 65 2.78 -0.64 -6.58
C TYR A 65 3.78 -1.61 -7.13
N VAL A 66 3.28 -2.47 -8.01
CA VAL A 66 4.08 -3.29 -8.91
C VAL A 66 4.76 -2.35 -9.90
N GLY A 67 5.75 -1.59 -9.40
CA GLY A 67 6.55 -0.58 -10.10
C GLY A 67 5.77 0.40 -10.98
N ASN A 68 6.50 1.25 -11.67
CA ASN A 68 5.91 2.17 -12.64
C ASN A 68 6.72 2.27 -13.94
N LYS A 69 7.80 1.48 -14.04
CA LYS A 69 8.72 1.53 -15.16
C LYS A 69 9.40 0.20 -15.40
N CYS A 70 9.27 -0.29 -16.61
CA CYS A 70 10.05 -1.42 -17.09
C CYS A 70 11.47 -0.99 -17.47
N PRO A 71 12.46 -1.89 -17.34
CA PRO A 71 13.80 -1.67 -17.83
C PRO A 71 13.83 -1.34 -19.34
N THR A 72 14.96 -0.82 -19.81
CA THR A 72 15.12 -0.47 -21.23
C THR A 72 14.83 -1.68 -22.13
N ASN A 73 14.09 -1.46 -23.21
CA ASN A 73 13.62 -2.50 -24.13
C ASN A 73 12.78 -3.58 -23.44
N HIS A 74 11.94 -3.23 -22.47
CA HIS A 74 10.95 -4.14 -21.90
C HIS A 74 9.57 -3.48 -21.87
N ALA A 75 8.53 -4.26 -22.12
CA ALA A 75 7.13 -3.87 -22.07
C ALA A 75 6.45 -4.50 -20.87
N PHE A 76 5.60 -3.74 -20.18
CA PHE A 76 4.83 -4.26 -19.06
C PHE A 76 3.82 -5.30 -19.53
N ILE A 77 3.76 -6.45 -18.85
CA ILE A 77 2.84 -7.54 -19.22
C ILE A 77 1.77 -7.82 -18.15
N GLY A 78 1.76 -7.06 -17.05
CA GLY A 78 0.90 -7.31 -15.89
C GLY A 78 1.68 -7.90 -14.72
N ASP A 79 1.04 -8.00 -13.56
CA ASP A 79 1.53 -8.72 -12.36
C ASP A 79 2.95 -8.34 -11.92
N GLY A 80 3.36 -7.09 -12.12
CA GLY A 80 4.70 -6.64 -11.78
C GLY A 80 5.81 -7.14 -12.68
N LYS A 81 5.47 -7.65 -13.86
CA LYS A 81 6.42 -8.21 -14.80
C LYS A 81 6.53 -7.36 -16.06
N CYS A 82 7.73 -7.36 -16.59
CA CYS A 82 8.10 -6.73 -17.84
C CYS A 82 8.74 -7.77 -18.75
N GLN A 83 8.47 -7.71 -20.05
CA GLN A 83 8.99 -8.66 -21.02
C GLN A 83 9.85 -7.95 -22.06
N ARG A 84 11.02 -8.51 -22.37
CA ARG A 84 11.99 -7.90 -23.29
C ARG A 84 11.38 -7.73 -24.67
N VAL A 85 11.40 -6.51 -25.19
CA VAL A 85 11.05 -6.17 -26.57
C VAL A 85 12.33 -6.15 -27.40
N TYR A 86 12.35 -6.89 -28.50
CA TYR A 86 13.46 -6.87 -29.43
C TYR A 86 12.98 -6.94 -30.88
N CYS A 87 13.88 -6.61 -31.79
CA CYS A 87 13.63 -6.73 -33.22
C CYS A 87 14.09 -8.09 -33.73
N ASP A 88 13.21 -8.72 -34.48
CA ASP A 88 13.47 -9.93 -35.23
C ASP A 88 13.27 -9.63 -36.72
N TRP A 89 14.11 -10.20 -37.58
CA TRP A 89 14.11 -9.88 -39.01
C TRP A 89 13.74 -11.11 -39.82
N VAL A 90 12.58 -11.02 -40.48
CA VAL A 90 12.03 -12.10 -41.30
C VAL A 90 11.95 -11.67 -42.76
N GLY A 91 11.86 -12.62 -43.68
CA GLY A 91 11.79 -12.34 -45.12
C GLY A 91 10.60 -11.46 -45.53
N LEU A 92 10.62 -10.96 -46.78
CA LEU A 92 9.63 -10.03 -47.37
C LEU A 92 8.16 -10.49 -47.26
N GLY A 93 7.90 -11.80 -47.09
CA GLY A 93 6.56 -12.36 -46.89
C GLY A 93 6.17 -12.63 -45.43
N GLY A 94 6.95 -12.19 -44.46
CA GLY A 94 6.87 -12.67 -43.08
C GLY A 94 6.20 -11.74 -42.07
N GLY A 95 5.12 -12.24 -41.47
CA GLY A 95 4.74 -12.03 -40.07
C GLY A 95 4.09 -10.69 -39.66
N HIS A 96 3.67 -10.65 -38.39
CA HIS A 96 3.08 -9.48 -37.74
C HIS A 96 3.88 -9.15 -36.48
N HIS A 97 3.88 -7.87 -36.07
CA HIS A 97 4.38 -7.47 -34.77
C HIS A 97 3.59 -8.18 -33.67
N GLU A 98 4.25 -8.47 -32.55
CA GLU A 98 3.58 -9.01 -31.38
C GLU A 98 2.50 -8.02 -30.90
N PRO A 99 1.21 -8.43 -30.80
CA PRO A 99 0.10 -7.53 -30.49
C PRO A 99 0.25 -6.80 -29.16
N LEU A 100 0.97 -7.42 -28.22
CA LEU A 100 1.24 -6.83 -26.93
C LEU A 100 2.04 -5.54 -27.02
N VAL A 101 2.87 -5.32 -28.04
CA VAL A 101 3.73 -4.12 -28.16
C VAL A 101 3.52 -3.33 -29.44
N ALA A 102 2.76 -3.87 -30.39
CA ALA A 102 2.46 -3.24 -31.65
C ALA A 102 1.72 -1.89 -31.45
N GLY A 103 2.35 -0.80 -31.92
CA GLY A 103 1.73 0.55 -31.92
C GLY A 103 1.55 1.19 -30.54
N LYS A 104 2.19 0.64 -29.50
CA LYS A 104 2.11 1.16 -28.14
C LYS A 104 3.24 2.13 -27.88
N SER A 105 4.35 1.72 -27.27
CA SER A 105 5.48 2.63 -27.04
C SER A 105 6.17 3.09 -28.33
N THR A 106 7.19 3.92 -28.18
CA THR A 106 8.00 4.45 -29.30
C THR A 106 8.87 3.41 -30.02
N TRP A 107 8.76 2.13 -29.66
CA TRP A 107 9.51 1.05 -30.29
C TRP A 107 9.12 0.86 -31.75
N LYS A 108 10.13 0.79 -32.61
CA LYS A 108 9.98 0.47 -34.03
C LYS A 108 11.16 -0.40 -34.45
N CYS A 109 10.87 -1.40 -35.26
CA CYS A 109 11.90 -2.19 -35.92
C CYS A 109 12.05 -1.70 -37.35
N LYS A 110 13.26 -1.34 -37.73
CA LYS A 110 13.57 -0.95 -39.11
C LYS A 110 13.73 -2.20 -39.95
N ASN A 111 13.38 -2.10 -41.24
CA ASN A 111 13.74 -3.10 -42.22
C ASN A 111 15.27 -3.17 -42.33
N ASN A 112 15.78 -4.36 -42.60
CA ASN A 112 17.20 -4.63 -42.77
C ASN A 112 17.41 -5.34 -44.10
N TYR A 113 18.50 -5.06 -44.80
CA TYR A 113 18.85 -5.78 -46.02
C TYR A 113 19.97 -6.77 -45.70
N ASN A 114 19.69 -8.06 -45.90
CA ASN A 114 20.66 -9.12 -45.65
C ASN A 114 21.47 -9.38 -46.92
N PHE A 115 22.63 -8.74 -47.00
CA PHE A 115 23.53 -8.83 -48.15
C PHE A 115 23.95 -10.28 -48.48
N TRP A 116 24.09 -11.15 -47.48
CA TRP A 116 24.52 -12.54 -47.68
C TRP A 116 23.43 -13.42 -48.30
N LYS A 117 22.18 -12.99 -48.25
CA LYS A 117 21.02 -13.71 -48.78
C LYS A 117 20.33 -12.97 -49.94
N ASP A 118 20.85 -11.80 -50.32
CA ASP A 118 20.23 -10.88 -51.29
C ASP A 118 18.73 -10.66 -51.02
N GLU A 119 18.39 -10.43 -49.74
CA GLU A 119 16.98 -10.38 -49.30
C GLU A 119 16.71 -9.16 -48.40
N LEU A 120 15.63 -8.44 -48.70
CA LEU A 120 15.08 -7.45 -47.79
C LEU A 120 14.30 -8.14 -46.68
N GLN A 121 14.63 -7.83 -45.43
CA GLN A 121 14.00 -8.37 -44.25
C GLN A 121 13.17 -7.31 -43.53
N VAL A 122 11.96 -7.69 -43.14
CA VAL A 122 11.04 -6.86 -42.37
C VAL A 122 11.35 -7.02 -40.88
N GLY A 123 11.53 -5.89 -40.19
CA GLY A 123 11.76 -5.88 -38.75
C GLY A 123 10.44 -6.01 -37.99
N LEU A 124 10.27 -7.08 -37.22
CA LEU A 124 9.12 -7.35 -36.37
C LEU A 124 9.48 -7.15 -34.90
N LEU A 125 8.51 -6.67 -34.11
CA LEU A 125 8.66 -6.55 -32.66
C LEU A 125 8.28 -7.88 -32.04
N ARG A 126 9.19 -8.46 -31.28
CA ARG A 126 9.03 -9.74 -30.57
C ARG A 126 9.26 -9.56 -29.08
N LEU A 127 8.71 -10.52 -28.32
CA LEU A 127 8.83 -10.59 -26.87
C LEU A 127 9.77 -11.72 -26.44
N GLY A 128 10.57 -11.46 -25.43
CA GLY A 128 11.61 -12.36 -24.93
C GLY A 128 11.45 -12.69 -23.45
N ALA A 129 12.58 -12.70 -22.73
CA ALA A 129 12.61 -12.99 -21.30
C ALA A 129 11.84 -11.96 -20.46
N THR A 130 11.35 -12.40 -19.30
CA THR A 130 10.66 -11.56 -18.32
C THR A 130 11.58 -11.11 -17.20
N VAL A 131 11.34 -9.91 -16.70
CA VAL A 131 12.01 -9.29 -15.55
C VAL A 131 10.97 -8.63 -14.66
N ASP A 132 11.35 -8.32 -13.43
CA ASP A 132 10.51 -7.52 -12.54
C ASP A 132 10.46 -6.06 -12.99
N ILE A 133 9.32 -5.43 -12.74
CA ILE A 133 9.14 -3.99 -12.94
C ILE A 133 9.86 -3.20 -11.84
N GLU A 134 10.38 -2.03 -12.21
CA GLU A 134 11.09 -1.14 -11.31
C GLU A 134 10.22 0.06 -10.92
N GLN A 135 10.54 0.66 -9.78
CA GLN A 135 9.94 1.91 -9.32
C GLN A 135 10.87 3.10 -9.64
N SER A 136 10.30 4.19 -10.15
CA SER A 136 11.02 5.41 -10.50
C SER A 136 10.22 6.65 -10.12
N ASP A 137 10.89 7.66 -9.55
CA ASP A 137 10.33 9.00 -9.26
C ASP A 137 10.05 9.84 -10.53
N GLY A 138 10.59 9.40 -11.68
CA GLY A 138 10.45 10.08 -12.96
C GLY A 138 9.06 9.94 -13.58
N CYS A 139 8.22 9.03 -13.08
CA CYS A 139 6.90 8.74 -13.62
C CYS A 139 5.84 8.76 -12.53
N PRO A 140 4.56 8.97 -12.89
CA PRO A 140 3.49 8.86 -11.93
C PRO A 140 3.56 7.49 -11.25
N SER A 141 3.30 7.49 -9.95
CA SER A 141 3.18 6.24 -9.20
C SER A 141 1.84 5.65 -9.58
N VAL A 142 1.77 5.08 -10.79
CA VAL A 142 0.69 4.27 -11.41
C VAL A 142 1.30 3.13 -12.21
N SER A 143 0.66 1.95 -12.18
CA SER A 143 1.12 0.82 -12.97
C SER A 143 1.06 1.20 -14.46
N PRO A 144 2.06 0.84 -15.28
CA PRO A 144 1.98 1.03 -16.71
C PRO A 144 0.81 0.25 -17.30
N LYS A 145 0.32 0.66 -18.47
CA LYS A 145 -0.61 -0.15 -19.24
C LYS A 145 0.12 -1.32 -19.89
N ILE A 146 -0.56 -2.44 -20.08
CA ILE A 146 0.02 -3.62 -20.75
C ILE A 146 0.52 -3.25 -22.14
N GLY A 147 1.78 -3.60 -22.40
CA GLY A 147 2.48 -3.34 -23.65
C GLY A 147 3.27 -2.04 -23.71
N TRP A 148 3.28 -1.27 -22.62
CA TRP A 148 3.99 -0.01 -22.53
C TRP A 148 5.21 -0.12 -21.64
N LYS A 149 6.16 0.80 -21.81
CA LYS A 149 7.40 0.81 -21.04
C LYS A 149 7.21 1.35 -19.63
N SER A 150 6.38 2.38 -19.48
CA SER A 150 6.21 3.07 -18.20
C SER A 150 4.89 3.82 -18.13
N SER A 151 4.48 4.18 -16.93
CA SER A 151 3.28 5.00 -16.70
C SER A 151 3.40 6.42 -17.29
N CYS A 152 4.63 6.92 -17.47
CA CYS A 152 4.90 8.20 -18.13
C CYS A 152 4.31 8.28 -19.54
N GLU A 153 4.26 7.18 -20.28
CA GLU A 153 3.87 7.19 -21.70
C GLU A 153 2.38 7.53 -21.90
N HIS A 154 1.57 7.45 -20.83
CA HIS A 154 0.15 7.84 -20.81
C HIS A 154 -0.16 8.90 -19.77
N ALA A 155 0.87 9.43 -19.11
CA ALA A 155 0.68 10.41 -18.07
C ALA A 155 0.11 11.70 -18.68
N LYS A 156 -0.81 12.34 -17.96
CA LYS A 156 -1.26 13.69 -18.31
C LYS A 156 -0.06 14.66 -18.23
N PRO A 157 0.04 15.68 -19.10
CA PRO A 157 1.18 16.61 -19.10
C PRO A 157 1.47 17.29 -17.75
N ASN A 158 0.46 17.40 -16.88
CA ASN A 158 0.53 17.99 -15.54
C ASN A 158 0.35 16.96 -14.41
N TRP A 159 0.66 15.68 -14.64
CA TRP A 159 0.45 14.60 -13.66
C TRP A 159 1.07 14.90 -12.29
N ARG A 160 2.27 15.51 -12.24
CA ARG A 160 2.91 15.89 -10.98
C ARG A 160 2.09 16.86 -10.16
N ALA A 161 1.47 17.84 -10.81
CA ALA A 161 0.60 18.81 -10.14
C ALA A 161 -0.70 18.15 -9.68
N ILE A 162 -1.22 17.19 -10.46
CA ILE A 162 -2.42 16.43 -10.11
C ILE A 162 -2.14 15.55 -8.88
N GLU A 163 -1.02 14.82 -8.85
CA GLU A 163 -0.63 14.00 -7.70
C GLU A 163 -0.31 14.88 -6.48
N ALA A 164 0.40 15.99 -6.66
CA ALA A 164 0.66 16.93 -5.58
C ALA A 164 -0.63 17.50 -4.98
N GLU A 165 -1.63 17.79 -5.81
CA GLU A 165 -2.94 18.24 -5.33
C GLU A 165 -3.73 17.12 -4.65
N ALA A 166 -3.66 15.89 -5.17
CA ALA A 166 -4.31 14.73 -4.56
C ALA A 166 -3.74 14.42 -3.18
N ASN A 167 -2.41 14.54 -3.03
CA ASN A 167 -1.68 14.29 -1.78
C ASN A 167 -1.60 15.52 -0.86
N ARG A 168 -2.10 16.68 -1.30
CA ARG A 168 -2.08 17.89 -0.48
C ARG A 168 -3.03 17.72 0.72
N PRO A 169 -2.61 18.08 1.94
CA PRO A 169 -3.52 18.15 3.07
C PRO A 169 -4.66 19.14 2.79
N LYS A 170 -5.89 18.70 3.02
CA LYS A 170 -7.10 19.51 2.85
C LYS A 170 -7.53 20.18 4.15
N CYS A 171 -6.56 20.53 4.99
CA CYS A 171 -6.72 21.15 6.29
C CYS A 171 -5.63 22.20 6.52
N ASP A 172 -5.76 22.97 7.60
CA ASP A 172 -4.76 23.92 8.04
C ASP A 172 -3.42 23.23 8.40
N ALA A 173 -2.31 23.93 8.15
CA ALA A 173 -0.96 23.44 8.41
C ALA A 173 -0.77 22.93 9.86
N LYS A 174 -1.47 23.50 10.83
CA LYS A 174 -1.43 23.06 12.24
C LYS A 174 -2.03 21.67 12.46
N LEU A 175 -2.97 21.24 11.62
CA LEU A 175 -3.58 19.91 11.72
C LEU A 175 -2.83 18.85 10.89
N VAL A 176 -1.92 19.24 10.00
CA VAL A 176 -1.17 18.28 9.16
C VAL A 176 -0.40 17.23 9.99
N PRO A 177 0.30 17.57 11.08
CA PRO A 177 0.95 16.58 11.94
C PRO A 177 -0.02 15.62 12.65
N PHE A 178 -1.30 15.96 12.67
CA PHE A 178 -2.38 15.23 13.31
C PHE A 178 -3.36 14.66 12.28
N GLU A 179 -2.90 14.44 11.04
CA GLU A 179 -3.68 13.83 9.96
C GLU A 179 -5.00 14.56 9.67
N CYS A 180 -4.99 15.89 9.80
CA CYS A 180 -6.18 16.73 9.68
C CYS A 180 -7.26 16.49 10.75
N ASP A 181 -6.95 15.77 11.83
CA ASP A 181 -7.88 15.47 12.93
C ASP A 181 -7.82 16.53 14.04
N TRP A 182 -8.95 17.21 14.25
CA TRP A 182 -9.09 18.24 15.27
C TRP A 182 -8.99 17.69 16.70
N ASN A 183 -9.52 16.50 16.97
CA ASN A 183 -9.49 15.90 18.30
C ASN A 183 -8.10 15.44 18.66
N ALA A 184 -7.36 14.83 17.73
CA ALA A 184 -5.96 14.48 17.91
C ALA A 184 -5.12 15.73 18.19
N TYR A 185 -5.40 16.84 17.50
CA TYR A 185 -4.78 18.13 17.80
C TYR A 185 -5.12 18.63 19.21
N LEU A 186 -6.38 18.55 19.66
CA LEU A 186 -6.74 18.93 21.03
C LEU A 186 -6.10 18.03 22.09
N ASP A 187 -6.04 16.73 21.86
CA ASP A 187 -5.40 15.77 22.76
C ASP A 187 -3.90 16.05 22.93
N ALA A 188 -3.23 16.45 21.86
CA ALA A 188 -1.85 16.89 21.89
C ALA A 188 -1.64 18.30 22.48
N ASN A 189 -2.69 19.12 22.57
CA ASN A 189 -2.64 20.51 23.03
C ASN A 189 -3.63 20.77 24.19
N PRO A 190 -3.29 20.39 25.45
CA PRO A 190 -4.21 20.45 26.59
C PRO A 190 -4.77 21.85 26.90
N ALA A 191 -3.99 22.90 26.68
CA ALA A 191 -4.44 24.27 26.88
C ALA A 191 -5.55 24.64 25.87
N THR A 192 -5.38 24.26 24.61
CA THR A 192 -6.39 24.46 23.56
C THR A 192 -7.62 23.59 23.82
N LYS A 193 -7.45 22.37 24.32
CA LYS A 193 -8.54 21.49 24.74
C LYS A 193 -9.37 22.10 25.86
N ALA A 194 -8.73 22.66 26.89
CA ALA A 194 -9.41 23.35 27.98
C ALA A 194 -10.15 24.60 27.50
N TRP A 195 -9.53 25.40 26.62
CA TRP A 195 -10.18 26.55 25.98
C TRP A 195 -11.40 26.13 25.17
N ALA A 196 -11.28 25.05 24.38
CA ALA A 196 -12.35 24.57 23.52
C ALA A 196 -13.55 24.06 24.33
N ALA A 197 -13.29 23.37 25.44
CA ALA A 197 -14.32 22.92 26.38
C ALA A 197 -15.04 24.11 27.05
N ALA A 198 -14.32 25.18 27.37
CA ALA A 198 -14.89 26.38 27.96
C ALA A 198 -15.64 27.28 26.95
N ASN A 199 -15.33 27.17 25.64
CA ASN A 199 -15.86 28.06 24.59
C ASN A 199 -16.38 27.27 23.37
N PRO A 200 -17.43 26.44 23.51
CA PRO A 200 -17.83 25.47 22.49
C PRO A 200 -18.19 26.11 21.14
N ALA A 201 -18.84 27.28 21.15
CA ALA A 201 -19.21 27.98 19.92
C ALA A 201 -17.99 28.51 19.14
N MET A 202 -16.99 29.06 19.83
CA MET A 202 -15.76 29.54 19.18
C MET A 202 -14.87 28.37 18.76
N ALA A 203 -14.84 27.29 19.55
CA ALA A 203 -14.10 26.08 19.22
C ALA A 203 -14.63 25.43 17.95
N GLU A 204 -15.95 25.41 17.75
CA GLU A 204 -16.56 24.90 16.53
C GLU A 204 -16.19 25.74 15.31
N GLN A 205 -16.16 27.08 15.45
CA GLN A 205 -15.69 27.96 14.37
C GLN A 205 -14.23 27.71 14.01
N GLU A 206 -13.35 27.58 15.01
CA GLU A 206 -11.94 27.30 14.77
C GLU A 206 -11.74 25.89 14.19
N ARG A 207 -12.52 24.90 14.64
CA ARG A 207 -12.54 23.55 14.06
C ARG A 207 -12.88 23.63 12.58
N ILE A 208 -14.01 24.24 12.22
CA ILE A 208 -14.42 24.39 10.81
C ILE A 208 -13.31 25.08 10.02
N LYS A 209 -12.75 26.16 10.58
CA LYS A 209 -11.66 26.90 9.94
C LYS A 209 -10.43 26.03 9.70
N MET A 210 -10.06 25.16 10.64
CA MET A 210 -8.85 24.35 10.54
C MET A 210 -9.07 23.06 9.74
N THR A 211 -10.27 22.50 9.73
CA THR A 211 -10.59 21.27 8.98
C THR A 211 -11.03 21.52 7.55
N THR A 212 -11.36 22.76 7.20
CA THR A 212 -11.73 23.12 5.82
C THR A 212 -10.47 23.32 4.99
N ASP A 213 -10.57 22.98 3.70
CA ASP A 213 -9.50 23.19 2.74
C ASP A 213 -9.13 24.69 2.65
N PRO A 214 -7.88 25.08 2.99
CA PRO A 214 -7.45 26.48 2.93
C PRO A 214 -7.59 27.13 1.55
N ARG A 215 -7.69 26.35 0.48
CA ARG A 215 -7.90 26.86 -0.89
C ARG A 215 -9.37 27.14 -1.24
N LYS A 216 -10.31 26.74 -0.38
CA LYS A 216 -11.76 26.91 -0.59
C LYS A 216 -12.36 27.98 0.32
N MET A 217 -11.50 28.70 1.05
CA MET A 217 -11.85 29.78 1.96
C MET A 217 -11.78 31.14 1.29
#